data_AF-A0A396S6A2-F1
#
_entry.id   AF-A0A396S6A2-F1
#
_cell.length_a   1.000
_cell.length_b   1.000
_cell.length_c   1.000
_cell.angle_alpha   90.00
_cell.angle_beta   90.00
_cell.angle_gamma   90.00
#
_symmetry.space_group_name_H-M   'P 1'
#
loop_
_entity.id
_entity.type
_entity.pdbx_description
1 polymer ?
#
loop_
_entity_poly.entity_id
_entity_poly.type
_entity_poly.pdbx_seq_one_letter_code
_entity_poly.pdbx_strand_id
1 'polypeptide(L)'
;MKKRLFLSLLPFVFLVGCTNSPKEEEEPKTVVKEESKETQSVSGENKTSTETETASSIPEENLADSFSAYLDDISVLAPEEARIIELYDGVTGVNYTNDDVLYTALLDEIIPAYRDFVAELESIMPQNPQIRELHEVYIEAANIQYNSFIVMVSALEEQDSDKITEANQGLDQARKLLRDWLYEVESIASETGVALQ
;
A
#
# COMPACT_ATOMS: atom_id res chain seq x y z
N MET A 1 -9.01 42.30 -30.08
CA MET A 1 -7.75 42.90 -30.59
C MET A 1 -6.66 41.83 -30.51
N LYS A 2 -6.11 41.41 -31.65
CA LYS A 2 -5.05 40.37 -31.75
C LYS A 2 -3.67 41.00 -31.50
N LYS A 3 -2.90 40.49 -30.54
CA LYS A 3 -1.45 40.74 -30.38
C LYS A 3 -0.80 39.38 -30.15
N ARG A 4 -0.42 38.67 -31.20
CA ARG A 4 0.92 38.58 -31.82
C ARG A 4 2.02 38.07 -30.88
N LEU A 5 2.22 36.76 -30.99
CA LEU A 5 3.45 35.97 -30.87
C LEU A 5 4.75 36.79 -30.97
N PHE A 6 5.67 36.57 -30.03
CA PHE A 6 7.11 36.70 -30.26
C PHE A 6 7.78 35.41 -29.77
N LEU A 7 8.09 34.54 -30.73
CA LEU A 7 8.98 33.40 -30.59
C LEU A 7 10.42 33.95 -30.66
N SER A 8 11.14 33.94 -29.54
CA SER A 8 12.57 34.24 -29.50
C SER A 8 13.32 32.93 -29.26
N LEU A 9 14.11 32.55 -30.25
CA LEU A 9 14.94 31.36 -30.29
C LEU A 9 16.40 31.85 -30.24
N LEU A 10 17.12 31.52 -29.17
CA LEU A 10 18.53 31.85 -29.00
C LEU A 10 19.29 30.56 -28.66
N PRO A 11 20.15 30.05 -29.55
CA PRO A 11 20.92 28.85 -29.30
C PRO A 11 22.20 29.22 -28.53
N PHE A 12 22.37 28.66 -27.33
CA PHE A 12 23.65 28.69 -26.64
C PHE A 12 24.38 27.35 -26.87
N VAL A 13 25.28 27.39 -27.85
CA VAL A 13 26.29 26.36 -28.07
C VAL A 13 27.38 26.56 -27.03
N PHE A 14 27.53 25.63 -26.08
CA PHE A 14 28.78 25.48 -25.32
C PHE A 14 29.15 24.01 -25.14
N LEU A 15 30.17 23.65 -25.94
CA LEU A 15 31.35 22.86 -25.60
C LEU A 15 31.17 21.47 -24.98
N VAL A 16 31.41 20.50 -25.87
CA VAL A 16 32.09 19.21 -25.68
C VAL A 16 32.92 19.13 -24.39
N GLY A 17 32.49 18.26 -23.48
CA GLY A 17 33.31 17.70 -22.41
C GLY A 17 33.33 16.18 -22.53
N CYS A 18 34.33 15.64 -23.20
CA CYS A 18 34.76 14.25 -23.01
C CYS A 18 35.94 14.29 -22.05
N THR A 19 35.85 13.65 -20.87
CA THR A 19 36.83 12.65 -20.42
C THR A 19 36.25 11.83 -19.28
N ASN A 20 36.27 10.53 -19.51
CA ASN A 20 35.83 9.41 -18.69
C ASN A 20 36.83 9.14 -17.56
N SER A 21 36.37 8.79 -16.35
CA SER A 21 37.06 7.87 -15.43
C SER A 21 36.10 7.44 -14.30
N PRO A 22 35.72 6.15 -14.23
CA PRO A 22 35.01 5.57 -13.10
C PRO A 22 35.97 5.27 -11.95
N LYS A 23 35.52 5.45 -10.71
CA LYS A 23 36.16 4.85 -9.53
C LYS A 23 35.46 3.51 -9.26
N GLU A 24 36.16 2.42 -9.54
CA GLU A 24 35.82 1.09 -9.02
C GLU A 24 36.29 0.98 -7.56
N GLU A 25 35.43 0.39 -6.75
CA GLU A 25 35.69 -0.06 -5.39
C GLU A 25 36.54 -1.35 -5.45
N GLU A 26 37.64 -1.40 -4.71
CA GLU A 26 38.40 -2.64 -4.46
C GLU A 26 38.04 -3.19 -3.08
N GLU A 27 37.50 -4.42 -3.06
CA GLU A 27 37.36 -5.25 -1.86
C GLU A 27 38.73 -5.74 -1.32
N PRO A 28 38.87 -5.96 0.00
CA PRO A 28 40.03 -6.63 0.55
C PRO A 28 39.92 -8.17 0.47
N LYS A 29 41.04 -8.77 0.04
CA LYS A 29 41.31 -10.21 -0.01
C LYS A 29 41.61 -10.84 1.36
N THR A 30 41.13 -12.07 1.48
CA THR A 30 41.78 -13.30 1.99
C THR A 30 41.81 -13.69 3.48
N VAL A 31 41.01 -14.74 3.77
CA VAL A 31 41.39 -16.13 4.18
C VAL A 31 42.17 -16.36 5.50
N VAL A 32 41.51 -17.05 6.44
CA VAL A 32 41.98 -18.24 7.23
C VAL A 32 40.69 -19.01 7.60
N LYS A 33 40.32 -20.22 7.12
CA LYS A 33 40.88 -21.60 7.08
C LYS A 33 40.77 -22.38 8.40
N GLU A 34 40.36 -23.65 8.23
CA GLU A 34 40.25 -24.80 9.16
C GLU A 34 38.89 -25.02 9.86
N GLU A 35 38.39 -26.25 10.07
CA GLU A 35 38.46 -27.55 9.40
C GLU A 35 37.44 -28.46 10.13
N SER A 36 36.70 -29.28 9.36
CA SER A 36 36.23 -30.66 9.69
C SER A 36 35.48 -31.00 10.99
N LYS A 37 34.34 -31.71 10.85
CA LYS A 37 34.19 -33.19 10.99
C LYS A 37 32.70 -33.57 11.26
N GLU A 38 32.02 -34.26 10.33
CA GLU A 38 31.51 -35.67 10.44
C GLU A 38 30.91 -36.08 11.82
N THR A 39 29.82 -36.84 12.00
CA THR A 39 28.99 -37.73 11.15
C THR A 39 27.84 -38.31 12.00
N GLN A 40 26.65 -38.49 11.39
CA GLN A 40 25.58 -39.49 11.56
C GLN A 40 24.96 -39.89 12.94
N SER A 41 23.63 -40.08 12.91
CA SER A 41 22.87 -41.35 13.16
C SER A 41 22.18 -41.37 14.54
N VAL A 42 20.94 -41.85 14.82
CA VAL A 42 19.93 -42.68 14.12
C VAL A 42 18.65 -42.70 14.98
N SER A 43 17.49 -42.88 14.32
CA SER A 43 16.24 -43.59 14.70
C SER A 43 15.49 -43.32 16.01
N GLY A 44 14.15 -43.31 15.91
CA GLY A 44 13.25 -43.55 17.04
C GLY A 44 11.77 -43.30 16.75
N GLU A 45 11.11 -44.31 16.18
CA GLU A 45 9.68 -44.56 15.96
C GLU A 45 8.58 -43.82 16.76
N ASN A 46 7.56 -43.40 15.98
CA ASN A 46 6.15 -43.81 16.06
C ASN A 46 5.29 -43.46 17.30
N LYS A 47 4.31 -42.58 17.07
CA LYS A 47 2.93 -42.85 17.51
C LYS A 47 1.91 -42.04 16.70
N THR A 48 1.18 -42.79 15.87
CA THR A 48 -0.22 -42.52 15.51
C THR A 48 -0.99 -41.92 16.67
N SER A 49 -1.66 -40.80 16.43
CA SER A 49 -2.90 -40.42 17.08
C SER A 49 -3.78 -39.83 16.00
N THR A 50 -4.67 -40.68 15.50
CA THR A 50 -5.83 -40.30 14.73
C THR A 50 -6.74 -39.54 15.68
N GLU A 51 -6.70 -38.21 15.62
CA GLU A 51 -7.79 -37.38 16.11
C GLU A 51 -8.58 -36.94 14.87
N THR A 52 -9.76 -37.54 14.78
CA THR A 52 -10.84 -37.09 13.93
C THR A 52 -11.26 -35.71 14.44
N GLU A 53 -10.63 -34.66 13.94
CA GLU A 53 -11.20 -33.33 14.03
C GLU A 53 -12.44 -33.31 13.14
N THR A 54 -13.57 -33.21 13.83
CA THR A 54 -14.87 -33.00 13.20
C THR A 54 -14.78 -31.64 12.55
N ALA A 55 -14.57 -31.63 11.23
CA ALA A 55 -14.66 -30.45 10.40
C ALA A 55 -15.99 -29.77 10.74
N SER A 56 -15.90 -28.65 11.46
CA SER A 56 -17.01 -27.75 11.68
C SER A 56 -17.36 -27.20 10.32
N SER A 57 -18.26 -27.88 9.62
CA SER A 57 -18.73 -27.47 8.31
C SER A 57 -19.60 -26.23 8.49
N ILE A 58 -18.97 -25.07 8.63
CA ILE A 58 -19.58 -23.82 8.22
C ILE A 58 -19.99 -24.08 6.77
N PRO A 59 -21.29 -23.95 6.41
CA PRO A 59 -21.69 -24.04 5.03
C PRO A 59 -20.83 -23.07 4.24
N GLU A 60 -20.09 -23.58 3.26
CA GLU A 60 -19.35 -22.73 2.33
C GLU A 60 -20.38 -21.81 1.67
N GLU A 61 -20.40 -20.55 2.07
CA GLU A 61 -21.30 -19.56 1.51
C GLU A 61 -20.93 -19.38 0.05
N ASN A 62 -21.93 -19.42 -0.84
CA ASN A 62 -21.64 -19.29 -2.25
C ASN A 62 -21.01 -17.91 -2.53
N LEU A 63 -20.17 -17.85 -3.55
CA LEU A 63 -19.39 -16.66 -3.87
C LEU A 63 -20.26 -15.42 -4.13
N ALA A 64 -21.40 -15.59 -4.80
CA ALA A 64 -22.29 -14.47 -5.17
C ALA A 64 -22.93 -13.82 -3.93
N ASP A 65 -23.44 -14.62 -2.99
CA ASP A 65 -24.05 -14.13 -1.75
C ASP A 65 -22.98 -13.47 -0.87
N SER A 66 -21.81 -14.11 -0.73
CA SER A 66 -20.68 -13.58 0.04
C SER A 66 -20.17 -12.25 -0.53
N PHE A 67 -20.09 -12.16 -1.86
CA PHE A 67 -19.65 -10.95 -2.54
C PHE A 67 -20.67 -9.82 -2.41
N SER A 68 -21.98 -10.13 -2.54
CA SER A 68 -23.04 -9.15 -2.33
C SER A 68 -23.01 -8.58 -0.90
N ALA A 69 -22.88 -9.45 0.10
CA ALA A 69 -22.78 -9.02 1.50
C ALA A 69 -21.53 -8.15 1.73
N TYR A 70 -20.40 -8.54 1.13
CA TYR A 70 -19.17 -7.75 1.21
C TYR A 70 -19.31 -6.35 0.59
N LEU A 71 -19.94 -6.25 -0.60
CA LEU A 71 -20.21 -4.95 -1.24
C LEU A 71 -21.12 -4.07 -0.38
N ASP A 72 -22.13 -4.65 0.25
CA ASP A 72 -23.01 -3.93 1.18
C ASP A 72 -22.21 -3.39 2.37
N ASP A 73 -21.35 -4.21 2.99
CA ASP A 73 -20.52 -3.80 4.14
C ASP A 73 -19.56 -2.66 3.78
N ILE A 74 -18.80 -2.76 2.69
CA ILE A 74 -17.86 -1.70 2.28
C ILE A 74 -18.56 -0.42 1.83
N SER A 75 -19.78 -0.52 1.28
CA SER A 75 -20.52 0.65 0.80
C SER A 75 -20.89 1.62 1.93
N VAL A 76 -21.02 1.10 3.16
CA VAL A 76 -21.26 1.89 4.36
C VAL A 76 -20.05 2.75 4.72
N LEU A 77 -18.83 2.27 4.44
CA LEU A 77 -17.57 2.95 4.78
C LEU A 77 -17.12 3.96 3.71
N ALA A 78 -17.48 3.73 2.44
CA ALA A 78 -17.01 4.53 1.31
C ALA A 78 -17.21 6.05 1.46
N PRO A 79 -18.34 6.58 2.00
CA PRO A 79 -18.49 8.03 2.20
C PRO A 79 -17.47 8.62 3.18
N GLU A 80 -17.10 7.89 4.23
CA GLU A 80 -16.14 8.38 5.22
C GLU A 80 -14.72 8.35 4.67
N GLU A 81 -14.33 7.28 3.96
CA GLU A 81 -13.04 7.26 3.27
C GLU A 81 -12.93 8.43 2.29
N ALA A 82 -13.94 8.62 1.43
CA ALA A 82 -13.96 9.71 0.46
C ALA A 82 -13.81 11.09 1.11
N ARG A 83 -14.49 11.33 2.25
CA ARG A 83 -14.36 12.56 3.03
C ARG A 83 -12.93 12.78 3.52
N ILE A 84 -12.27 11.73 4.02
CA ILE A 84 -10.91 11.83 4.54
C ILE A 84 -9.91 12.08 3.40
N ILE A 85 -10.07 11.42 2.25
CA ILE A 85 -9.27 11.69 1.05
C ILE A 85 -9.47 13.12 0.56
N GLU A 86 -10.70 13.63 0.56
CA GLU A 86 -10.98 15.02 0.17
C GLU A 86 -10.31 16.03 1.10
N LEU A 87 -10.26 15.76 2.42
CA LEU A 87 -9.48 16.58 3.35
C LEU A 87 -8.00 16.60 2.99
N TYR A 88 -7.40 15.44 2.71
CA TYR A 88 -6.00 15.33 2.33
C TYR A 88 -5.69 16.05 1.01
N ASP A 89 -6.52 15.83 -0.01
CA ASP A 89 -6.40 16.49 -1.32
C ASP A 89 -6.58 18.02 -1.21
N GLY A 90 -7.38 18.48 -0.22
CA GLY A 90 -7.62 19.88 0.06
C GLY A 90 -6.42 20.65 0.60
N VAL A 91 -5.39 19.97 1.11
CA VAL A 91 -4.18 20.59 1.68
C VAL A 91 -2.87 20.13 1.01
N THR A 92 -2.97 19.35 -0.07
CA THR A 92 -1.81 18.81 -0.80
C THR A 92 -1.87 19.13 -2.30
N GLY A 93 -0.83 18.74 -3.04
CA GLY A 93 -0.76 18.91 -4.49
C GLY A 93 -0.93 20.36 -4.92
N VAL A 94 -1.91 20.63 -5.77
CA VAL A 94 -2.22 22.00 -6.24
C VAL A 94 -2.82 22.90 -5.16
N ASN A 95 -3.33 22.32 -4.07
CA ASN A 95 -3.93 23.04 -2.95
C ASN A 95 -2.95 23.23 -1.78
N TYR A 96 -1.73 22.68 -1.89
CA TYR A 96 -0.70 22.85 -0.88
C TYR A 96 -0.37 24.34 -0.69
N THR A 97 -0.39 24.79 0.56
CA THR A 97 -0.11 26.20 0.92
C THR A 97 1.21 26.32 1.67
N ASN A 98 1.37 25.55 2.76
CA ASN A 98 2.59 25.46 3.56
C ASN A 98 2.53 24.23 4.48
N ASP A 99 3.67 23.91 5.10
CA ASP A 99 3.82 22.76 5.99
C ASP A 99 2.92 22.83 7.22
N ASP A 100 2.71 24.00 7.82
CA ASP A 100 1.88 24.14 9.03
C ASP A 100 0.42 23.73 8.78
N VAL A 101 -0.13 24.13 7.62
CA VAL A 101 -1.51 23.77 7.22
C VAL A 101 -1.62 22.26 6.98
N LEU A 102 -0.68 21.67 6.26
CA LEU A 102 -0.65 20.23 6.02
C LEU A 102 -0.48 19.43 7.32
N TYR A 103 0.47 19.84 8.16
CA TYR A 103 0.76 19.22 9.45
C TYR A 103 -0.47 19.21 10.35
N THR A 104 -1.14 20.36 10.48
CA THR A 104 -2.34 20.49 11.32
C THR A 104 -3.48 19.62 10.79
N ALA A 105 -3.74 19.64 9.48
CA ALA A 105 -4.77 18.80 8.89
C ALA A 105 -4.49 17.30 9.07
N LEU A 106 -3.23 16.88 8.92
CA LEU A 106 -2.81 15.49 9.14
C LEU A 106 -3.03 15.06 10.60
N LEU A 107 -2.53 15.85 11.55
CA LEU A 107 -2.53 15.49 12.97
C LEU A 107 -3.92 15.56 13.60
N ASP A 108 -4.69 16.60 13.30
CA ASP A 108 -5.92 16.91 14.02
C ASP A 108 -7.16 16.27 13.37
N GLU A 109 -7.14 16.03 12.05
CA GLU A 109 -8.33 15.57 11.31
C GLU A 109 -8.11 14.26 10.56
N ILE A 110 -7.10 14.18 9.70
CA ILE A 110 -6.94 13.07 8.75
C ILE A 110 -6.49 11.79 9.44
N ILE A 111 -5.38 11.79 10.19
CA ILE A 111 -4.85 10.59 10.84
C ILE A 111 -5.84 9.99 11.85
N PRO A 112 -6.47 10.77 12.74
CA PRO A 112 -7.46 10.23 13.68
C PRO A 112 -8.65 9.59 12.97
N ALA A 113 -9.21 10.25 11.95
CA ALA A 113 -10.36 9.72 11.20
C ALA A 113 -9.97 8.48 10.37
N TYR A 114 -8.80 8.51 9.74
CA TYR A 114 -8.33 7.39 8.92
C TYR A 114 -7.98 6.15 9.76
N ARG A 115 -7.48 6.34 10.99
CA ARG A 115 -7.32 5.24 11.96
C ARG A 115 -8.65 4.58 12.27
N ASP A 116 -9.69 5.37 12.52
CA ASP A 116 -11.01 4.85 12.87
C ASP A 116 -11.62 4.13 11.66
N PHE A 117 -11.47 4.67 10.44
CA PHE A 117 -11.82 4.00 9.19
C PHE A 117 -11.10 2.65 9.01
N VAL A 118 -9.77 2.58 9.23
CA VAL A 118 -9.02 1.32 9.13
C VAL A 118 -9.53 0.30 10.14
N ALA A 119 -9.85 0.71 11.37
CA ALA A 119 -10.40 -0.18 12.38
C ALA A 119 -11.79 -0.73 12.00
N GLU A 120 -12.65 0.11 11.40
CA GLU A 120 -13.94 -0.34 10.86
C GLU A 120 -13.77 -1.27 9.66
N LEU A 121 -12.85 -0.95 8.75
CA LEU A 121 -12.52 -1.79 7.61
C LEU A 121 -12.04 -3.18 8.06
N GLU A 122 -11.10 -3.25 9.00
CA GLU A 122 -10.56 -4.50 9.57
C GLU A 122 -11.61 -5.32 10.33
N SER A 123 -12.74 -4.71 10.74
CA SER A 123 -13.82 -5.41 11.43
C SER A 123 -14.69 -6.24 10.50
N ILE A 124 -14.62 -5.99 9.19
CA ILE A 124 -15.29 -6.78 8.16
C ILE A 124 -14.54 -8.12 8.03
N MET A 125 -15.21 -9.23 8.31
CA MET A 125 -14.60 -10.56 8.32
C MET A 125 -15.32 -11.53 7.37
N PRO A 126 -15.04 -11.47 6.05
CA PRO A 126 -15.64 -12.37 5.08
C PRO A 126 -15.28 -13.84 5.37
N GLN A 127 -16.29 -14.71 5.32
CA GLN A 127 -16.10 -16.14 5.55
C GLN A 127 -15.63 -16.87 4.29
N ASN A 128 -16.08 -16.41 3.12
CA ASN A 128 -15.64 -16.95 1.85
C ASN A 128 -14.14 -16.64 1.60
N PRO A 129 -13.30 -17.65 1.31
CA PRO A 129 -11.86 -17.45 1.16
C PRO A 129 -11.48 -16.42 0.09
N GLN A 130 -12.14 -16.42 -1.07
CA GLN A 130 -11.83 -15.49 -2.17
C GLN A 130 -12.17 -14.05 -1.79
N ILE A 131 -13.29 -13.85 -1.09
CA ILE A 131 -13.67 -12.51 -0.61
C ILE A 131 -12.76 -12.04 0.52
N ARG A 132 -12.26 -12.96 1.35
CA ARG A 132 -11.25 -12.65 2.37
C ARG A 132 -9.95 -12.18 1.73
N GLU A 133 -9.43 -12.92 0.75
CA GLU A 133 -8.22 -12.54 0.01
C GLU A 133 -8.38 -11.17 -0.67
N LEU A 134 -9.53 -10.92 -1.30
CA LEU A 134 -9.88 -9.60 -1.85
C LEU A 134 -9.82 -8.52 -0.76
N HIS A 135 -10.46 -8.76 0.39
CA HIS A 135 -10.54 -7.80 1.47
C HIS A 135 -9.18 -7.50 2.12
N GLU A 136 -8.32 -8.51 2.25
CA GLU A 136 -6.95 -8.36 2.75
C GLU A 136 -6.13 -7.35 1.92
N VAL A 137 -6.32 -7.31 0.59
CA VAL A 137 -5.69 -6.30 -0.29
C VAL A 137 -6.14 -4.88 0.06
N TYR A 138 -7.41 -4.69 0.38
CA TYR A 138 -7.94 -3.37 0.77
C TYR A 138 -7.40 -2.95 2.15
N ILE A 139 -7.39 -3.86 3.12
CA ILE A 139 -6.78 -3.63 4.44
C ILE A 139 -5.29 -3.26 4.29
N GLU A 140 -4.54 -3.98 3.46
CA GLU A 140 -3.11 -3.69 3.22
C GLU A 140 -2.94 -2.28 2.64
N ALA A 141 -3.72 -1.93 1.62
CA ALA A 141 -3.68 -0.61 1.01
C ALA A 141 -3.99 0.51 2.03
N ALA A 142 -5.04 0.32 2.83
CA ALA A 142 -5.45 1.29 3.83
C ALA A 142 -4.38 1.45 4.92
N ASN A 143 -3.80 0.35 5.42
CA ASN A 143 -2.72 0.40 6.40
C ASN A 143 -1.46 1.09 5.87
N ILE A 144 -1.07 0.84 4.61
CA ILE A 144 0.06 1.54 3.99
C ILE A 144 -0.22 3.04 3.89
N GLN A 145 -1.43 3.43 3.48
CA GLN A 145 -1.81 4.83 3.40
C GLN A 145 -1.79 5.52 4.77
N TYR A 146 -2.36 4.86 5.79
CA TYR A 146 -2.32 5.34 7.17
C TYR A 146 -0.89 5.57 7.67
N ASN A 147 -0.01 4.58 7.48
CA ASN A 147 1.40 4.70 7.87
C ASN A 147 2.11 5.80 7.09
N SER A 148 1.76 6.01 5.81
CA SER A 148 2.34 7.07 4.99
C SER A 148 1.97 8.47 5.51
N PHE A 149 0.75 8.66 6.03
CA PHE A 149 0.37 9.90 6.69
C PHE A 149 1.20 10.15 7.95
N ILE A 150 1.47 9.11 8.75
CA ILE A 150 2.34 9.21 9.94
C ILE A 150 3.78 9.57 9.55
N VAL A 151 4.33 8.92 8.53
CA VAL A 151 5.67 9.26 8.01
C VAL A 151 5.72 10.70 7.53
N MET A 152 4.65 11.17 6.87
CA MET A 152 4.55 12.57 6.42
C MET A 152 4.56 13.56 7.58
N VAL A 153 3.88 13.27 8.69
CA VAL A 153 3.95 14.08 9.91
C VAL A 153 5.39 14.14 10.44
N SER A 154 6.07 12.99 10.59
CA SER A 154 7.48 12.97 11.03
C SER A 154 8.40 13.74 10.08
N ALA A 155 8.15 13.66 8.77
CA ALA A 155 8.91 14.40 7.77
C ALA A 155 8.77 15.93 7.93
N LEU A 156 7.57 16.41 8.23
CA LEU A 156 7.29 17.83 8.48
C LEU A 156 7.94 18.33 9.78
N GLU A 157 7.89 17.52 10.85
CA GLU A 157 8.51 17.84 12.14
C GLU A 157 10.03 17.91 12.06
N GLU A 158 10.64 16.97 11.34
CA GLU A 158 12.08 16.84 11.23
C GLU A 158 12.66 17.61 10.04
N GLN A 159 11.80 18.18 9.19
CA GLN A 159 12.16 18.84 7.94
C GLN A 159 13.00 17.91 7.05
N ASP A 160 12.61 16.63 6.99
CA ASP A 160 13.33 15.55 6.32
C ASP A 160 12.68 15.20 4.96
N SER A 161 13.35 15.60 3.88
CA SER A 161 12.87 15.35 2.51
C SER A 161 12.89 13.87 2.10
N ASP A 162 13.75 13.06 2.71
CA ASP A 162 13.81 11.63 2.41
C ASP A 162 12.55 10.94 2.94
N LYS A 163 12.09 11.34 4.13
CA LYS A 163 10.80 10.88 4.68
C LYS A 163 9.59 11.37 3.88
N ILE A 164 9.63 12.57 3.30
CA ILE A 164 8.59 13.00 2.35
C ILE A 164 8.56 12.06 1.14
N THR A 165 9.73 11.65 0.64
CA THR A 165 9.82 10.73 -0.49
C THR A 165 9.28 9.35 -0.12
N GLU A 166 9.62 8.84 1.06
CA GLU A 166 9.10 7.57 1.61
C GLU A 166 7.57 7.59 1.75
N ALA A 167 7.02 8.64 2.36
CA ALA A 167 5.57 8.79 2.49
C ALA A 167 4.87 8.76 1.12
N ASN A 168 5.40 9.48 0.13
CA ASN A 168 4.82 9.49 -1.22
C ASN A 168 4.90 8.12 -1.91
N GLN A 169 5.99 7.38 -1.73
CA GLN A 169 6.12 6.01 -2.24
C GLN A 169 5.08 5.08 -1.61
N GLY A 170 4.86 5.19 -0.31
CA GLY A 170 3.80 4.46 0.39
C GLY A 170 2.41 4.78 -0.15
N LEU A 171 2.09 6.06 -0.34
CA LEU A 171 0.81 6.47 -0.95
C LEU A 171 0.65 5.94 -2.38
N ASP A 172 1.71 5.91 -3.18
CA ASP A 172 1.66 5.35 -4.54
C ASP A 172 1.46 3.83 -4.53
N GLN A 173 2.08 3.12 -3.57
CA GLN A 173 1.85 1.69 -3.36
C GLN A 173 0.40 1.41 -2.92
N ALA A 174 -0.13 2.17 -1.96
CA ALA A 174 -1.53 2.05 -1.53
C ALA A 174 -2.49 2.25 -2.72
N ARG A 175 -2.28 3.30 -3.53
CA ARG A 175 -3.07 3.53 -4.76
C ARG A 175 -2.97 2.38 -5.75
N LYS A 176 -1.81 1.72 -5.85
CA LYS A 176 -1.66 0.54 -6.70
C LYS A 176 -2.51 -0.62 -6.17
N LEU A 177 -2.42 -0.93 -4.88
CA LEU A 177 -3.21 -1.99 -4.26
C LEU A 177 -4.71 -1.72 -4.36
N LEU A 178 -5.17 -0.48 -4.19
CA LEU A 178 -6.59 -0.12 -4.40
C LEU A 178 -7.05 -0.35 -5.84
N ARG A 179 -6.19 -0.14 -6.84
CA ARG A 179 -6.53 -0.49 -8.23
C ARG A 179 -6.58 -2.00 -8.43
N ASP A 180 -5.64 -2.74 -7.84
CA ASP A 180 -5.62 -4.20 -7.91
C ASP A 180 -6.89 -4.79 -7.24
N TRP A 181 -7.28 -4.25 -6.09
CA TRP A 181 -8.55 -4.55 -5.40
C TRP A 181 -9.77 -4.27 -6.29
N LEU A 182 -9.83 -3.09 -6.93
CA LEU A 182 -10.94 -2.73 -7.81
C LEU A 182 -11.06 -3.69 -9.01
N TYR A 183 -9.94 -4.07 -9.62
CA TYR A 183 -9.96 -5.03 -10.72
C TYR A 183 -10.46 -6.41 -10.28
N GLU A 184 -10.14 -6.84 -9.06
CA GLU A 184 -10.65 -8.10 -8.53
C GLU A 184 -12.14 -8.01 -8.17
N VAL A 185 -12.61 -6.86 -7.64
CA VAL A 185 -14.05 -6.56 -7.48
C VAL A 185 -14.78 -6.69 -8.82
N GLU A 186 -14.26 -6.08 -9.88
CA GLU A 186 -14.84 -6.16 -11.22
C GLU A 186 -14.81 -7.59 -11.79
N SER A 187 -13.74 -8.34 -11.53
CA SER A 187 -13.57 -9.75 -11.91
C SER A 187 -14.66 -10.63 -11.27
N ILE A 188 -14.81 -10.55 -9.94
CA ILE A 188 -15.79 -11.32 -9.17
C ILE A 188 -17.23 -10.92 -9.55
N ALA A 189 -17.49 -9.64 -9.79
CA ALA A 189 -18.77 -9.18 -10.30
C ALA A 189 -19.12 -9.84 -11.65
N SER A 190 -18.16 -9.92 -12.56
CA SER A 190 -18.33 -10.62 -13.84
C SER A 190 -18.53 -12.13 -13.68
N GLU A 191 -17.85 -12.77 -12.73
CA GLU A 191 -17.97 -14.21 -12.45
C GLU A 191 -19.34 -14.57 -11.85
N THR A 192 -19.81 -13.77 -10.90
CA THR A 192 -21.02 -14.03 -10.12
C THR A 192 -22.29 -13.47 -10.77
N GLY A 193 -22.17 -12.46 -11.63
CA GLY A 193 -23.30 -11.70 -12.17
C GLY A 193 -23.90 -10.69 -11.20
N VAL A 194 -23.28 -10.48 -10.04
CA VAL A 194 -23.66 -9.42 -9.09
C VAL A 194 -23.27 -8.07 -9.68
N ALA A 195 -24.20 -7.12 -9.69
CA ALA A 195 -23.97 -5.79 -10.24
C ALA A 195 -23.26 -4.88 -9.21
N LEU A 196 -22.27 -4.12 -9.67
CA LEU A 196 -21.69 -3.01 -8.91
C LEU A 196 -22.69 -1.84 -8.91
N GLN A 197 -22.92 -1.23 -7.74
CA GLN A 197 -23.88 -0.15 -7.55
C GLN A 197 -23.20 1.21 -7.42
#